data_AF-A0A1V4RS22-F1
#
_entry.id   AF-A0A1V4RS22-F1
#
_cell.length_a   1.000
_cell.length_b   1.000
_cell.length_c   1.000
_cell.angle_alpha   90.00
_cell.angle_beta   90.00
_cell.angle_gamma   90.00
#
_symmetry.space_group_name_H-M   'P 1'
#
loop_
_entity.id
_entity.type
_entity.pdbx_description
1 polymer ?
#
loop_
_entity_poly.entity_id
_entity_poly.type
_entity_poly.pdbx_seq_one_letter_code
_entity_poly.pdbx_strand_id
1 'polypeptide(L)'
;MKKVLLISYYWPPAGGPGALRMVKFARYLPQFGWQPVVLTVKNGEFPYRDPSLEEDLPPGIKVYRSNSWDPFRLYKKLTGKKTDEAIPVGVLTHRKRGFAEKFASAIRANLFIPDARIGWVP
;
A
#
# COMPACT_ATOMS: atom_id res chain seq x y z
N MET A 1 -11.00 -11.86 25.53
CA MET A 1 -10.90 -10.81 24.47
C MET A 1 -11.33 -11.40 23.14
N LYS A 2 -12.21 -10.73 22.39
CA LYS A 2 -12.61 -11.17 21.04
C LYS A 2 -11.52 -10.75 20.05
N LYS A 3 -11.26 -11.54 19.00
CA LYS A 3 -10.26 -11.20 17.98
C LYS A 3 -10.93 -10.61 16.76
N VAL A 4 -10.28 -9.63 16.13
CA VAL A 4 -10.70 -9.03 14.86
C VAL A 4 -9.52 -8.96 13.90
N LEU A 5 -9.73 -9.40 12.66
CA LEU A 5 -8.73 -9.33 11.60
C LEU A 5 -8.90 -8.03 10.82
N LEU A 6 -7.88 -7.19 10.85
CA LEU A 6 -7.77 -5.97 10.07
C LEU A 6 -6.96 -6.26 8.81
N ILE A 7 -7.62 -6.27 7.66
CA ILE A 7 -6.99 -6.49 6.35
C ILE A 7 -6.80 -5.13 5.68
N SER A 8 -5.57 -4.69 5.51
CA SER A 8 -5.28 -3.40 4.86
C SER A 8 -3.97 -3.43 4.09
N TYR A 9 -4.01 -2.98 2.84
CA TYR A 9 -2.79 -2.69 2.06
C TYR A 9 -2.02 -1.49 2.66
N TYR A 10 -2.74 -0.48 3.15
CA TYR A 10 -2.14 0.71 3.75
C TYR A 10 -1.97 0.51 5.25
N TRP A 11 -0.76 0.13 5.63
CA TRP A 11 -0.29 -0.04 7.01
C TRP A 11 1.11 0.55 7.12
N PRO A 12 1.56 1.03 8.30
CA PRO A 12 2.92 1.52 8.46
C PRO A 12 3.98 0.59 7.85
N PRO A 13 4.96 1.15 7.09
CA PRO A 13 5.30 2.56 7.01
C PRO A 13 4.47 3.38 6.00
N ALA A 14 3.36 2.89 5.46
CA ALA A 14 2.46 3.70 4.65
C ALA A 14 1.90 4.87 5.45
N GLY A 15 1.86 6.05 4.85
CA GLY A 15 1.24 7.25 5.40
C GLY A 15 -0.12 7.56 4.75
N GLY A 16 -0.69 8.70 5.13
CA GLY A 16 -1.95 9.20 4.58
C GLY A 16 -3.21 8.60 5.24
N PRO A 17 -4.40 9.00 4.76
CA PRO A 17 -5.67 8.74 5.46
C PRO A 17 -6.02 7.26 5.58
N GLY A 18 -5.61 6.43 4.63
CA GLY A 18 -5.82 4.97 4.66
C GLY A 18 -5.07 4.31 5.82
N ALA A 19 -3.77 4.61 5.97
CA ALA A 19 -2.95 4.08 7.04
C ALA A 19 -3.36 4.62 8.41
N LEU A 20 -3.60 5.94 8.52
CA LEU A 20 -4.04 6.59 9.76
C LEU A 20 -5.28 5.93 10.34
N ARG A 21 -6.31 5.68 9.51
CA ARG A 21 -7.56 5.04 9.96
C ARG A 21 -7.29 3.66 10.57
N MET A 22 -6.50 2.84 9.89
CA MET A 22 -6.23 1.47 10.34
C MET A 22 -5.39 1.45 11.61
N VAL A 23 -4.41 2.34 11.73
CA VAL A 23 -3.60 2.49 12.95
C VAL A 23 -4.47 2.93 14.13
N LYS A 24 -5.36 3.92 13.94
CA LYS A 24 -6.27 4.34 15.03
C LYS A 24 -7.25 3.24 15.43
N PHE A 25 -7.79 2.46 14.48
CA PHE A 25 -8.59 1.28 14.83
C PHE A 25 -7.79 0.29 15.68
N ALA A 26 -6.59 -0.08 15.24
CA ALA A 26 -5.74 -1.02 15.97
C ALA A 26 -5.34 -0.49 17.36
N ARG A 27 -5.17 0.83 17.51
CA ARG A 27 -4.87 1.48 18.79
C ARG A 27 -6.03 1.44 19.78
N TYR A 28 -7.25 1.75 19.31
CA TYR A 28 -8.40 1.97 20.22
C TYR A 28 -9.29 0.74 20.41
N LEU A 29 -9.33 -0.21 19.46
CA LEU A 29 -10.11 -1.46 19.60
C LEU A 29 -9.87 -2.24 20.91
N PRO A 30 -8.62 -2.34 21.43
CA PRO A 30 -8.37 -2.96 22.74
C PRO A 30 -9.18 -2.38 23.89
N GLN A 31 -9.48 -1.08 23.87
CA GLN A 31 -10.28 -0.40 24.91
C GLN A 31 -11.74 -0.88 24.92
N PHE A 32 -12.20 -1.48 23.82
CA PHE A 32 -13.54 -2.04 23.67
C PHE A 32 -13.54 -3.58 23.78
N GLY A 33 -12.46 -4.19 24.29
CA GLY A 33 -12.36 -5.64 24.49
C GLY A 33 -12.06 -6.45 23.21
N TRP A 34 -11.60 -5.77 22.15
CA TRP A 34 -11.22 -6.38 20.88
C TRP A 34 -9.70 -6.40 20.71
N GLN A 35 -9.15 -7.58 20.41
CA GLN A 35 -7.75 -7.76 20.08
C GLN A 35 -7.56 -7.73 18.56
N PRO A 36 -6.96 -6.66 18.00
CA PRO A 36 -6.69 -6.59 16.58
C PRO A 36 -5.54 -7.52 16.19
N VAL A 37 -5.71 -8.16 15.04
CA VAL A 37 -4.67 -8.87 14.30
C VAL A 37 -4.64 -8.24 12.92
N VAL A 38 -3.46 -7.88 12.41
CA VAL A 38 -3.33 -7.16 11.15
C VAL A 38 -2.78 -8.09 10.08
N LEU A 39 -3.37 -8.04 8.90
CA LEU A 39 -2.82 -8.60 7.67
C LEU A 39 -2.58 -7.45 6.70
N THR A 40 -1.34 -7.32 6.24
CA THR A 40 -0.92 -6.26 5.32
C THR A 40 0.12 -6.76 4.32
N VAL A 41 0.56 -5.90 3.42
CA VAL A 41 1.55 -6.20 2.40
C VAL A 41 2.98 -6.01 2.93
N LYS A 42 3.90 -6.90 2.57
CA LYS A 42 5.32 -6.83 2.98
C LYS A 42 6.08 -5.69 2.29
N ASN A 43 5.92 -5.57 0.97
CA ASN A 43 6.59 -4.56 0.14
C ASN A 43 5.53 -3.81 -0.68
N GLY A 44 4.77 -2.95 0.00
CA GLY A 44 3.72 -2.16 -0.63
C GLY A 44 4.22 -0.86 -1.23
N GLU A 45 3.53 -0.41 -2.27
CA GLU A 45 3.83 0.81 -3.00
C GLU A 45 2.93 1.95 -2.48
N PHE A 46 3.51 2.80 -1.64
CA PHE A 46 2.79 3.83 -0.92
C PHE A 46 3.06 5.23 -1.50
N PRO A 47 2.02 6.03 -1.78
CA PRO A 47 2.22 7.41 -2.25
C PRO A 47 2.81 8.32 -1.17
N TYR A 48 2.57 7.99 0.09
CA TYR A 48 3.10 8.67 1.27
C TYR A 48 3.69 7.64 2.21
N ARG A 49 4.81 7.95 2.86
CA ARG A 49 5.43 7.09 3.88
C ARG A 49 5.57 7.87 5.18
N ASP A 50 5.18 7.24 6.26
CA ASP A 50 5.27 7.77 7.62
C ASP A 50 5.54 6.62 8.60
N PRO A 51 6.83 6.28 8.84
CA PRO A 51 7.21 5.23 9.78
C PRO A 51 6.83 5.53 11.24
N SER A 52 6.67 6.81 11.60
CA SER A 52 6.34 7.21 12.99
C SER A 52 5.00 6.67 13.47
N LEU A 53 4.10 6.31 12.54
CA LEU A 53 2.81 5.69 12.84
C LEU A 53 2.94 4.31 13.54
N GLU A 54 4.11 3.66 13.48
CA GLU A 54 4.35 2.44 14.25
C GLU A 54 4.45 2.70 15.75
N GLU A 55 4.93 3.88 16.15
CA GLU A 55 5.08 4.29 17.55
C GLU A 55 3.72 4.53 18.23
N ASP A 56 2.70 4.79 17.42
CA ASP A 56 1.32 5.03 17.85
C ASP A 56 0.57 3.74 18.22
N LEU A 57 1.14 2.56 17.94
CA LEU A 57 0.53 1.27 18.14
C LEU A 57 0.81 0.72 19.55
N PRO A 58 -0.21 0.17 20.25
CA PRO A 58 0.04 -0.51 21.51
C PRO A 58 0.90 -1.75 21.29
N PRO A 59 1.72 -2.14 22.30
CA PRO A 59 2.54 -3.34 22.21
C PRO A 59 1.67 -4.59 22.07
N GLY A 60 2.18 -5.59 21.34
CA GLY A 60 1.53 -6.91 21.23
C GLY A 60 0.52 -7.06 20.09
N ILE A 61 0.34 -6.06 19.23
CA ILE A 61 -0.41 -6.23 17.97
C ILE A 61 0.35 -7.20 17.07
N LYS A 62 -0.33 -8.28 16.64
CA LYS A 62 0.23 -9.23 15.67
C LYS A 62 0.02 -8.70 14.26
N VAL A 63 1.10 -8.53 13.52
CA VAL A 63 1.08 -8.08 12.12
C VAL A 63 1.66 -9.16 11.22
N TYR A 64 0.82 -9.71 10.35
CA TYR A 64 1.20 -10.63 9.28
C TYR A 64 1.38 -9.86 7.99
N ARG A 65 2.47 -10.16 7.27
CA ARG A 65 2.81 -9.48 6.02
C ARG A 65 2.83 -10.49 4.87
N SER A 66 1.89 -10.36 3.94
CA SER A 66 1.84 -11.18 2.73
C SER A 66 2.84 -10.67 1.69
N ASN A 67 3.36 -11.58 0.87
CA ASN A 67 4.10 -11.19 -0.31
C ASN A 67 3.14 -10.54 -1.31
N SER A 68 3.67 -9.63 -2.12
CA SER A 68 2.92 -9.00 -3.20
C SER A 68 3.65 -9.13 -4.52
N TRP A 69 2.92 -9.48 -5.56
CA TRP A 69 3.34 -9.22 -6.92
C TRP A 69 2.71 -7.90 -7.38
N ASP A 70 3.54 -6.87 -7.56
CA ASP A 70 3.09 -5.53 -7.92
C ASP A 70 3.52 -5.17 -9.37
N PRO A 71 2.57 -5.02 -10.30
CA PRO A 71 2.84 -4.56 -11.65
C PRO A 71 3.54 -3.19 -11.73
N PHE A 72 3.35 -2.31 -10.75
CA PHE A 72 4.06 -1.03 -10.66
C PHE A 72 5.56 -1.23 -10.43
N ARG A 73 5.95 -2.26 -9.68
CA ARG A 73 7.37 -2.56 -9.45
C ARG A 73 8.04 -3.03 -10.73
N LEU A 74 7.33 -3.80 -11.57
CA LEU A 74 7.78 -4.15 -12.92
C LEU A 74 7.88 -2.90 -13.82
N TYR A 75 6.85 -2.04 -13.81
CA TYR A 75 6.85 -0.78 -14.55
C TYR A 75 8.06 0.10 -14.21
N LYS A 76 8.37 0.28 -12.91
CA LYS A 76 9.54 1.09 -12.47
C LYS A 76 10.86 0.51 -12.99
N LYS A 77 11.04 -0.82 -12.90
CA LYS A 77 12.22 -1.51 -13.45
C LYS A 77 12.38 -1.27 -14.96
N LEU A 78 11.28 -1.37 -15.72
CA LEU A 78 11.30 -1.18 -17.17
C LEU A 78 11.51 0.27 -17.60
N THR A 79 11.07 1.24 -16.79
CA THR A 79 11.18 2.67 -17.10
C THR A 79 12.44 3.33 -16.53
N GLY A 80 13.28 2.59 -15.80
CA GLY A 80 14.47 3.13 -15.14
C GLY A 80 14.17 4.12 -14.01
N LYS A 81 12.91 4.24 -13.58
CA LYS A 81 12.51 5.13 -12.49
C LYS A 81 12.95 4.53 -11.16
N LYS A 82 13.41 5.38 -10.24
CA LYS A 82 13.85 4.95 -8.90
C LYS A 82 12.70 4.28 -8.15
N THR A 83 13.02 3.24 -7.38
CA THR A 83 12.05 2.46 -6.59
C THR A 83 11.27 3.34 -5.61
N ASP A 84 11.89 4.40 -5.08
CA ASP A 84 11.29 5.33 -4.11
C ASP A 84 10.43 6.45 -4.72
N GLU A 85 10.40 6.59 -6.05
CA GLU A 85 9.48 7.55 -6.67
C GLU A 85 8.05 6.99 -6.63
N ALA A 86 7.20 7.60 -5.81
CA ALA A 86 5.78 7.33 -5.80
C ALA A 86 5.22 7.60 -7.20
N ILE A 87 4.56 6.61 -7.80
CA ILE A 87 3.86 6.82 -9.07
C ILE A 87 2.63 7.66 -8.75
N PRO A 88 2.54 8.91 -9.22
CA PRO A 88 1.41 9.75 -8.91
C PRO A 88 0.13 9.10 -9.44
N VAL A 89 -0.86 8.97 -8.56
CA VAL A 89 -2.13 8.31 -8.85
C VAL A 89 -2.99 9.17 -9.80
N GLY A 90 -2.70 10.47 -9.93
CA GLY A 90 -3.54 11.45 -10.64
C GLY A 90 -2.88 12.34 -11.69
N VAL A 91 -1.69 12.01 -12.20
CA VAL A 91 -1.03 12.90 -13.18
C VAL A 91 -1.39 12.53 -14.62
N LEU A 92 -2.55 13.05 -15.06
CA LEU A 92 -2.87 13.30 -16.46
C LEU A 92 -2.23 14.62 -16.91
N THR A 93 -0.91 14.80 -16.76
CA THR A 93 -0.26 16.00 -17.34
C THR A 93 0.24 15.72 -18.75
N HIS A 94 -0.17 16.62 -19.63
CA HIS A 94 0.28 16.79 -21.02
C HIS A 94 1.78 17.12 -21.08
N ARG A 95 2.65 16.12 -20.97
CA ARG A 95 4.03 16.23 -21.46
C ARG A 95 4.18 15.31 -22.67
N LYS A 96 4.96 15.73 -23.69
CA LYS A 96 5.23 14.93 -24.90
C LYS A 96 5.75 13.55 -24.48
N ARG A 97 4.88 12.53 -24.53
CA ARG A 97 5.23 11.16 -24.14
C ARG A 97 5.99 10.46 -25.26
N GLY A 98 7.19 9.96 -24.94
CA GLY A 98 7.94 9.07 -25.83
C GLY A 98 7.22 7.74 -26.06
N PHE A 99 7.64 6.95 -27.05
CA PHE A 99 7.02 5.67 -27.39
C PHE A 99 6.98 4.69 -26.19
N ALA A 100 8.07 4.64 -25.41
CA ALA A 100 8.16 3.83 -24.20
C ALA A 100 7.12 4.24 -23.12
N GLU A 101 6.90 5.55 -22.91
CA GLU A 101 5.90 6.02 -21.96
C GLU A 101 4.46 5.73 -22.42
N LYS A 102 4.19 5.81 -23.72
CA LYS A 102 2.89 5.41 -24.29
C LYS A 102 2.62 3.93 -24.08
N PHE A 103 3.61 3.08 -24.37
CA PHE A 103 3.51 1.63 -24.15
C PHE A 103 3.30 1.29 -22.68
N ALA A 104 4.09 1.88 -21.78
CA ALA A 104 3.99 1.64 -20.35
C ALA A 104 2.66 2.18 -19.76
N SER A 105 2.13 3.29 -20.31
CA SER A 105 0.78 3.80 -19.98
C SER A 105 -0.33 2.86 -20.47
N ALA A 106 -0.17 2.23 -21.63
CA ALA A 106 -1.12 1.25 -22.16
C ALA A 106 -1.15 -0.03 -21.30
N ILE A 107 0.03 -0.53 -20.88
CA ILE A 107 0.14 -1.64 -19.93
C ILE A 107 -0.60 -1.30 -18.63
N ARG A 108 -0.32 -0.14 -18.03
CA ARG A 108 -1.02 0.31 -16.81
C ARG A 108 -2.53 0.41 -17.00
N ALA A 109 -2.99 0.96 -18.12
CA ALA A 109 -4.41 1.16 -18.38
C ALA A 109 -5.18 -0.16 -18.60
N ASN A 110 -4.52 -1.22 -19.07
CA ASN A 110 -5.19 -2.47 -19.44
C ASN A 110 -4.93 -3.62 -18.45
N LEU A 111 -3.74 -3.70 -17.82
CA LEU A 111 -3.40 -4.80 -16.91
C LEU A 111 -3.70 -4.52 -15.44
N PHE A 112 -3.93 -3.25 -15.06
CA PHE A 112 -4.09 -2.88 -13.64
C PHE A 112 -5.58 -2.71 -13.25
N ILE A 113 -6.49 -3.15 -14.12
CA ILE A 113 -7.92 -3.25 -13.89
C ILE A 113 -8.21 -4.72 -13.51
N PRO A 114 -9.03 -4.99 -12.48
CA PRO A 114 -9.83 -4.06 -11.68
C PRO A 114 -9.06 -3.37 -10.54
N ASP A 115 -7.95 -3.93 -10.09
CA ASP A 115 -7.12 -3.36 -9.02
C ASP A 115 -5.63 -3.61 -9.27
N ALA A 116 -4.85 -2.54 -9.37
CA ALA A 116 -3.40 -2.55 -9.52
C ALA A 116 -2.68 -3.20 -8.33
N ARG A 117 -3.38 -3.37 -7.21
CA ARG A 117 -2.87 -3.91 -5.94
C ARG A 117 -3.57 -5.22 -5.59
N ILE A 118 -4.06 -6.02 -6.54
CA ILE A 118 -4.66 -7.32 -6.19
C ILE A 118 -3.63 -8.36 -5.74
N GLY A 119 -2.36 -8.23 -6.17
CA GLY A 119 -1.34 -9.28 -6.02
C GLY A 119 -0.80 -9.52 -4.60
N TRP A 120 -1.34 -8.88 -3.56
CA TRP A 120 -1.00 -9.14 -2.14
C TRP A 120 -2.08 -9.92 -1.39
N VAL A 121 -3.21 -10.20 -2.04
CA VAL A 121 -4.24 -11.08 -1.47
C VAL A 121 -3.56 -12.43 -1.14
N PRO A 122 -3.64 -12.91 0.12
CA PRO A 122 -2.95 -14.12 0.56
C PRO A 122 -3.34 -15.38 -0.21
#